data_AF-A0A831QG64-F1
#
_entry.id   AF-A0A831QG64-F1
#
_cell.length_a   1.000
_cell.length_b   1.000
_cell.length_c   1.000
_cell.angle_alpha   90.00
_cell.angle_beta   90.00
_cell.angle_gamma   90.00
#
_symmetry.space_group_name_H-M   'P 1'
#
loop_
_entity.id
_entity.type
_entity.pdbx_description
1 polymer ?
#
loop_
_entity_poly.entity_id
_entity_poly.type
_entity_poly.pdbx_seq_one_letter_code
_entity_poly.pdbx_strand_id
1 'polypeptide(L)'
;MEAQLKKLYFSLLIPVIVGFIAAYAVKIFLEVDVSAIKSFRIIAPLLFVLAFAFGVALPILRRTLFVRENHDQKEIKEADLLKFERETLYIAMITPYICLVAFFLEISRFHFLGTVLATFYAVYYFYPSHKRIHYEKRIFRTK
;
A
#
# COMPACT_ATOMS: atom_id res chain seq x y z
N MET A 1 -16.57 -2.26 12.06
CA MET A 1 -15.32 -2.48 11.29
C MET A 1 -15.13 -1.50 10.13
N GLU A 2 -16.06 -1.35 9.20
CA GLU A 2 -15.88 -0.55 7.97
C GLU A 2 -15.41 0.89 8.20
N ALA A 3 -16.13 1.66 9.03
CA ALA A 3 -15.78 3.06 9.29
C ALA A 3 -14.36 3.22 9.87
N GLN A 4 -13.93 2.26 10.70
CA GLN A 4 -12.58 2.25 11.29
C GLN A 4 -11.51 1.99 10.23
N LEU A 5 -11.74 1.02 9.33
CA LEU A 5 -10.82 0.71 8.24
C LEU A 5 -10.76 1.84 7.21
N LYS A 6 -11.89 2.47 6.87
CA LYS A 6 -11.92 3.65 5.98
C LYS A 6 -11.16 4.82 6.58
N LYS A 7 -11.37 5.10 7.87
CA LYS A 7 -10.62 6.15 8.57
C LYS A 7 -9.11 5.90 8.51
N LEU A 8 -8.69 4.66 8.77
CA LEU A 8 -7.28 4.26 8.67
C LEU A 8 -6.75 4.42 7.24
N TYR A 9 -7.47 3.88 6.25
CA TYR A 9 -7.14 3.97 4.83
C TYR A 9 -6.88 5.41 4.40
N PHE A 10 -7.82 6.33 4.67
CA PHE A 10 -7.65 7.73 4.29
C PHE A 10 -6.58 8.44 5.12
N SER A 11 -6.40 8.10 6.40
CA SER A 11 -5.31 8.68 7.20
C SER A 11 -3.92 8.32 6.67
N LEU A 12 -3.76 7.15 6.03
CA LEU A 12 -2.51 6.71 5.41
C LEU A 12 -2.37 7.26 3.98
N LEU A 13 -3.47 7.36 3.22
CA LEU A 13 -3.41 7.78 1.83
C LEU A 13 -3.31 9.30 1.64
N ILE A 14 -4.02 10.10 2.46
CA ILE A 14 -4.07 11.57 2.32
C ILE A 14 -2.67 12.20 2.39
N PRO A 15 -1.79 11.85 3.35
CA PRO A 15 -0.43 12.40 3.40
C PRO A 15 0.37 12.15 2.12
N VAL A 16 0.16 11.00 1.47
CA VAL A 16 0.84 10.65 0.22
C VAL A 16 0.33 11.52 -0.93
N ILE A 17 -0.99 11.71 -1.04
CA ILE A 17 -1.59 12.59 -2.05
C ILE A 17 -1.10 14.03 -1.86
N VAL A 18 -1.12 14.54 -0.63
CA VAL A 18 -0.59 15.86 -0.29
C VAL A 18 0.90 15.95 -0.64
N GLY A 19 1.67 14.90 -0.35
CA GLY A 19 3.07 14.80 -0.71
C GLY A 19 3.31 14.93 -2.22
N PHE A 20 2.53 14.25 -3.05
CA PHE A 20 2.61 14.36 -4.51
C PHE A 20 2.29 15.78 -5.00
N ILE A 21 1.23 16.40 -4.46
CA ILE A 21 0.83 17.77 -4.83
C ILE A 21 1.94 18.76 -4.45
N ALA A 22 2.47 18.66 -3.24
CA ALA A 22 3.55 19.51 -2.76
C ALA A 22 4.84 19.31 -3.58
N ALA A 23 5.21 18.06 -3.87
CA ALA A 23 6.37 17.73 -4.70
C ALA A 23 6.26 18.34 -6.11
N TYR A 24 5.08 18.21 -6.72
CA TYR A 24 4.82 18.77 -8.04
C TYR A 24 4.84 20.30 -8.03
N ALA A 25 4.27 20.95 -7.01
CA ALA A 25 4.33 22.39 -6.84
C ALA A 25 5.77 22.89 -6.69
N VAL A 26 6.58 22.23 -5.85
CA VAL A 26 8.01 22.56 -5.69
C VAL A 26 8.74 22.49 -7.03
N LYS A 27 8.50 21.44 -7.82
CA LYS A 27 9.11 21.27 -9.13
C LYS A 27 8.75 22.38 -10.12
N ILE A 28 7.53 22.92 -10.05
CA ILE A 28 7.09 24.04 -10.89
C ILE A 28 7.70 25.36 -10.43
N PHE A 29 7.69 25.63 -9.13
CA PHE A 29 8.00 26.98 -8.60
C PHE A 29 9.47 27.21 -8.26
N LEU A 30 10.26 26.17 -7.98
CA LEU A 30 11.61 26.33 -7.44
C LEU A 30 12.74 25.91 -8.40
N GLU A 31 12.44 25.48 -9.62
CA GLU A 31 13.43 25.00 -10.63
C GLU A 31 14.56 24.14 -10.02
N VAL A 32 14.25 23.36 -8.99
CA VAL A 32 15.25 22.57 -8.27
C VAL A 32 15.62 21.41 -9.17
N ASP A 33 16.81 21.49 -9.78
CA ASP A 33 17.36 20.38 -10.54
C ASP A 33 17.85 19.31 -9.56
N VAL A 34 16.98 18.34 -9.25
CA VAL A 34 17.29 17.18 -8.38
C VAL A 34 18.22 16.18 -9.10
N SER A 35 18.78 16.55 -10.26
CA SER A 35 19.71 15.77 -11.06
C SER A 35 20.95 15.30 -10.31
N ALA A 36 21.29 15.92 -9.17
CA ALA A 36 22.38 15.48 -8.29
C ALA A 36 22.18 14.05 -7.71
N ILE A 37 20.95 13.52 -7.65
CA ILE A 37 20.64 12.18 -7.12
C ILE A 37 20.61 11.11 -8.24
N LYS A 38 21.02 11.43 -9.48
CA LYS A 38 21.03 10.50 -10.62
C LYS A 38 21.99 9.29 -10.49
N SER A 39 22.83 9.24 -9.46
CA SER A 39 23.95 8.28 -9.40
C SER A 39 23.63 6.92 -8.76
N PHE A 40 22.45 6.74 -8.14
CA PHE A 40 22.15 5.47 -7.45
C PHE A 40 21.48 4.45 -8.37
N ARG A 41 22.30 3.79 -9.20
CA ARG A 41 21.90 2.73 -10.15
C ARG A 41 21.06 1.60 -9.52
N ILE A 42 21.18 1.37 -8.21
CA ILE A 42 20.50 0.28 -7.48
C ILE A 42 19.17 0.73 -6.85
N ILE A 43 18.96 2.03 -6.60
CA ILE A 43 17.76 2.51 -5.89
C ILE A 43 16.50 2.32 -6.74
N ALA A 44 16.57 2.56 -8.06
CA ALA A 44 15.44 2.40 -8.96
C ALA A 44 14.85 0.97 -8.96
N PRO A 45 15.64 -0.10 -9.20
CA PRO A 45 15.12 -1.47 -9.12
C PRO A 45 14.71 -1.86 -7.70
N LEU A 46 15.41 -1.38 -6.67
CA LEU A 46 15.05 -1.66 -5.28
C LEU A 46 13.67 -1.12 -4.92
N LEU A 47 13.39 0.16 -5.19
CA LEU A 47 12.08 0.77 -4.92
C LEU A 47 10.97 0.09 -5.70
N PHE A 48 11.23 -0.27 -6.96
CA PHE A 48 10.28 -1.03 -7.78
C PHE A 48 9.95 -2.40 -7.15
N VAL A 49 10.96 -3.18 -6.75
CA VAL A 49 10.74 -4.49 -6.11
C VAL A 49 10.01 -4.33 -4.78
N LEU A 50 10.39 -3.34 -3.96
CA LEU A 50 9.71 -3.08 -2.70
C LEU A 50 8.24 -2.67 -2.91
N ALA A 51 7.93 -1.90 -3.95
CA ALA A 51 6.57 -1.53 -4.26
C ALA A 51 5.68 -2.76 -4.56
N PHE A 52 6.18 -3.73 -5.33
CA PHE A 52 5.46 -4.99 -5.55
C PHE A 52 5.45 -5.89 -4.32
N ALA A 53 6.52 -5.88 -3.52
CA ALA A 53 6.58 -6.64 -2.28
C ALA A 53 5.49 -6.16 -1.30
N PHE A 54 5.42 -4.86 -1.02
CA PHE A 54 4.43 -4.29 -0.11
C PHE A 54 3.02 -4.23 -0.70
N GLY A 55 2.89 -3.99 -2.01
CA GLY A 55 1.58 -3.82 -2.65
C GLY A 55 0.89 -5.12 -3.01
N VAL A 56 1.64 -6.22 -3.13
CA VAL A 56 1.14 -7.50 -3.65
C VAL A 56 1.61 -8.68 -2.80
N ALA A 57 2.93 -8.93 -2.74
CA ALA A 57 3.45 -10.20 -2.22
C ALA A 57 3.24 -10.36 -0.70
N LEU A 58 3.57 -9.33 0.09
CA LEU A 58 3.44 -9.35 1.55
C LEU A 58 1.98 -9.40 2.01
N PRO A 59 1.02 -8.65 1.42
CA PRO A 59 -0.39 -8.83 1.72
C PRO A 59 -0.90 -10.26 1.46
N ILE A 60 -0.46 -10.88 0.35
CA ILE A 60 -0.79 -12.29 0.05
C ILE A 60 -0.19 -13.20 1.12
N LEU A 61 1.08 -13.03 1.46
CA LEU A 61 1.74 -13.81 2.51
C LEU A 61 1.02 -13.66 3.86
N ARG A 62 0.65 -12.44 4.25
CA ARG A 62 -0.06 -12.21 5.51
C ARG A 62 -1.42 -12.90 5.52
N ARG A 63 -2.14 -12.92 4.39
CA ARG A 63 -3.39 -13.68 4.23
C ARG A 63 -3.15 -15.17 4.41
N THR A 64 -2.13 -15.74 3.77
CA THR A 64 -1.79 -17.16 3.90
C THR A 64 -1.41 -17.52 5.34
N LEU A 65 -0.63 -16.67 6.02
CA LEU A 65 -0.29 -16.84 7.43
C LEU A 65 -1.53 -16.79 8.32
N PHE A 66 -2.44 -15.84 8.08
CA PHE A 66 -3.68 -15.72 8.84
C PHE A 66 -4.57 -16.97 8.69
N VAL A 67 -4.67 -17.53 7.48
CA VAL A 67 -5.37 -18.81 7.25
C VAL A 67 -4.71 -19.94 8.04
N ARG A 68 -3.38 -20.04 8.01
CA ARG A 68 -2.63 -21.08 8.73
C ARG A 68 -2.80 -20.96 10.25
N GLU A 69 -2.70 -19.75 10.79
CA GLU A 69 -2.88 -19.44 12.22
C GLU A 69 -4.26 -19.82 12.74
N ASN A 70 -5.28 -19.76 11.88
CA ASN A 70 -6.68 -19.98 12.26
C ASN A 70 -7.29 -21.24 11.62
N HIS A 71 -6.48 -22.16 11.08
CA HIS A 71 -6.98 -23.30 10.30
C HIS A 71 -7.83 -24.28 11.13
N ASP A 72 -7.56 -24.38 12.44
CA ASP A 72 -8.30 -25.24 13.38
C ASP A 72 -9.54 -24.54 13.95
N GLN A 73 -9.69 -23.23 13.74
CA GLN A 73 -10.79 -22.46 14.30
C GLN A 73 -12.02 -22.56 13.39
N LYS A 74 -13.14 -23.02 13.96
CA LYS A 74 -14.41 -23.11 13.22
C LYS A 74 -15.02 -21.74 12.93
N GLU A 75 -14.75 -20.76 13.79
CA GLU A 75 -15.24 -19.39 13.73
C GLU A 75 -14.16 -18.44 14.23
N ILE A 76 -13.97 -17.32 13.53
CA ILE A 76 -13.02 -16.27 13.89
C ILE A 76 -13.80 -15.09 14.48
N LYS A 77 -13.29 -14.48 15.55
CA LYS A 77 -13.94 -13.30 16.16
C LYS A 77 -13.77 -12.07 15.26
N GLU A 78 -14.77 -11.19 15.20
CA GLU A 78 -14.67 -9.95 14.43
C GLU A 78 -13.45 -9.09 14.81
N ALA A 79 -13.03 -9.11 16.07
CA ALA A 79 -11.84 -8.39 16.54
C ALA A 79 -10.53 -8.88 15.89
N ASP A 80 -10.40 -10.19 15.68
CA ASP A 80 -9.20 -10.79 15.09
C ASP A 80 -9.16 -10.53 13.58
N LEU A 81 -10.30 -10.62 12.89
CA LEU A 81 -10.42 -10.24 11.48
C LEU A 81 -10.10 -8.75 11.28
N LEU A 82 -10.61 -7.88 12.17
CA LEU A 82 -10.33 -6.45 12.13
C LEU A 82 -8.83 -6.16 12.31
N LYS A 83 -8.15 -6.89 13.19
CA LYS A 83 -6.70 -6.77 13.38
C LYS A 83 -5.95 -7.18 12.11
N PHE A 84 -6.31 -8.32 11.51
CA PHE A 84 -5.75 -8.78 10.24
C PHE A 84 -5.94 -7.76 9.11
N GLU A 85 -7.14 -7.20 8.96
CA GLU A 85 -7.44 -6.19 7.93
C GLU A 85 -6.61 -4.92 8.13
N ARG A 86 -6.43 -4.46 9.38
CA ARG A 86 -5.58 -3.30 9.69
C ARG A 86 -4.12 -3.57 9.35
N GLU A 87 -3.57 -4.71 9.76
CA GLU A 87 -2.18 -5.10 9.47
C GLU A 87 -1.94 -5.18 7.95
N THR A 88 -2.85 -5.84 7.23
CA THR A 88 -2.78 -5.97 5.78
C THR A 88 -2.84 -4.60 5.10
N LEU A 89 -3.70 -3.70 5.60
CA LEU A 89 -3.80 -2.34 5.09
C LEU A 89 -2.53 -1.52 5.36
N TYR A 90 -1.92 -1.63 6.55
CA TYR A 90 -0.63 -0.99 6.83
C TYR A 90 0.46 -1.44 5.86
N ILE A 91 0.56 -2.76 5.62
CA ILE A 91 1.52 -3.32 4.67
C ILE A 91 1.28 -2.77 3.26
N ALA A 92 0.05 -2.83 2.76
CA ALA A 92 -0.29 -2.39 1.42
C ALA A 92 -0.05 -0.88 1.21
N MET A 93 -0.41 -0.06 2.20
CA MET A 93 -0.31 1.40 2.11
C MET A 93 1.12 1.92 2.13
N ILE A 94 2.13 1.12 2.48
CA ILE A 94 3.55 1.50 2.30
C ILE A 94 3.86 1.75 0.82
N THR A 95 3.19 1.03 -0.09
CA THR A 95 3.42 1.13 -1.56
C THR A 95 3.25 2.55 -2.10
N PRO A 96 2.14 3.28 -1.83
CA PRO A 96 2.02 4.69 -2.16
C PRO A 96 3.18 5.58 -1.67
N TYR A 97 3.71 5.35 -0.46
CA TYR A 97 4.85 6.11 0.05
C TYR A 97 6.13 5.79 -0.73
N ILE A 98 6.36 4.52 -1.09
CA ILE A 98 7.48 4.14 -1.96
C ILE A 98 7.37 4.85 -3.31
N CYS A 99 6.16 4.94 -3.87
CA CYS A 99 5.91 5.66 -5.11
C CYS A 99 6.20 7.16 -5.01
N LEU A 100 5.82 7.78 -3.90
CA LEU A 100 6.14 9.18 -3.63
C LEU A 100 7.66 9.40 -3.54
N VAL A 101 8.39 8.52 -2.85
CA VAL A 101 9.86 8.56 -2.80
C VAL A 101 10.47 8.38 -4.20
N ALA A 102 9.96 7.42 -4.97
CA ALA A 102 10.40 7.18 -6.35
C ALA A 102 10.17 8.39 -7.26
N PHE A 103 9.09 9.15 -7.04
CA PHE A 103 8.80 10.40 -7.73
C PHE A 103 9.84 11.49 -7.39
N PHE A 104 10.14 11.67 -6.10
CA PHE A 104 11.15 12.64 -5.65
C PHE A 104 12.56 12.34 -6.16
N LEU A 105 12.92 11.06 -6.24
CA LEU A 105 14.25 10.61 -6.68
C LEU A 105 14.39 10.53 -8.20
N GLU A 106 13.33 10.86 -8.95
CA GLU A 106 13.30 10.84 -10.42
C GLU A 106 13.88 9.56 -11.02
N ILE A 107 13.52 8.41 -10.44
CA ILE A 107 14.04 7.12 -10.89
C ILE A 107 13.67 6.86 -12.36
N SER A 108 14.41 5.97 -13.02
CA SER A 108 14.18 5.65 -14.43
C SER A 108 12.70 5.34 -14.71
N ARG A 109 12.19 5.83 -15.86
CA ARG A 109 10.78 5.81 -16.22
C ARG A 109 10.12 4.43 -16.10
N PHE A 110 10.82 3.36 -16.48
CA PHE A 110 10.32 1.98 -16.39
C PHE A 110 9.98 1.60 -14.94
N HIS A 111 10.95 1.75 -14.03
CA HIS A 111 10.78 1.42 -12.61
C HIS A 111 9.74 2.31 -11.93
N PHE A 112 9.68 3.60 -12.29
CA PHE A 112 8.67 4.52 -11.76
C PHE A 112 7.25 4.11 -12.18
N LEU A 113 6.99 3.90 -13.47
CA LEU A 113 5.66 3.50 -13.96
C LEU A 113 5.20 2.17 -13.35
N GLY A 114 6.13 1.23 -13.16
CA GLY A 114 5.86 -0.01 -12.45
C GLY A 114 5.45 0.19 -10.98
N THR A 115 6.14 1.11 -10.30
CA THR A 115 5.81 1.50 -8.91
C THR A 115 4.44 2.19 -8.82
N VAL A 116 4.09 3.03 -9.81
CA VAL A 116 2.76 3.63 -9.94
C VAL A 116 1.69 2.55 -10.12
N LEU A 117 1.94 1.56 -10.96
CA LEU A 117 1.00 0.45 -11.18
C LEU A 117 0.77 -0.35 -9.89
N ALA A 118 1.84 -0.70 -9.18
CA ALA A 118 1.75 -1.38 -7.88
C ALA A 118 0.97 -0.54 -6.85
N THR A 119 1.16 0.78 -6.87
CA THR A 119 0.41 1.72 -6.02
C THR A 119 -1.07 1.72 -6.33
N PHE A 120 -1.45 1.83 -7.61
CA PHE A 120 -2.85 1.79 -8.01
C PHE A 120 -3.50 0.45 -7.67
N TYR A 121 -2.78 -0.65 -7.88
CA TYR A 121 -3.24 -1.96 -7.44
C TYR A 121 -3.52 -1.98 -5.93
N ALA A 122 -2.55 -1.55 -5.10
CA ALA A 122 -2.69 -1.57 -3.65
C ALA A 122 -3.84 -0.67 -3.17
N VAL A 123 -3.93 0.56 -3.67
CA VAL A 123 -4.97 1.54 -3.33
C VAL A 123 -6.35 1.01 -3.72
N TYR A 124 -6.49 0.45 -4.93
CA TYR A 124 -7.77 -0.08 -5.40
C TYR A 124 -8.18 -1.37 -4.68
N TYR A 125 -7.29 -2.36 -4.62
CA TYR A 125 -7.61 -3.69 -4.11
C TYR A 125 -7.89 -3.69 -2.59
N PHE A 126 -7.11 -2.93 -1.82
CA PHE A 126 -7.24 -2.88 -0.35
C PHE A 126 -8.24 -1.82 0.14
N TYR A 127 -8.96 -1.14 -0.75
CA TYR A 127 -10.00 -0.22 -0.34
C TYR A 127 -11.06 -0.93 0.51
N PRO A 128 -11.34 -0.48 1.75
CA PRO A 128 -12.26 -1.14 2.68
C PRO A 128 -13.72 -0.84 2.32
N SER A 129 -14.18 -1.43 1.22
CA SER A 129 -15.59 -1.38 0.80
C SER A 129 -16.44 -2.37 1.59
N HIS A 130 -17.73 -2.04 1.75
CA HIS A 130 -18.70 -2.95 2.36
C HIS A 130 -18.69 -4.35 1.71
N LYS A 131 -18.64 -4.41 0.37
CA LYS A 131 -18.59 -5.66 -0.39
C LYS A 131 -17.35 -6.49 -0.04
N ARG A 132 -16.17 -5.87 0.03
CA ARG A 132 -14.91 -6.55 0.39
C ARG A 132 -14.96 -7.08 1.81
N ILE A 133 -15.37 -6.26 2.77
CA ILE A 133 -15.44 -6.65 4.19
C ILE A 133 -16.43 -7.80 4.40
N HIS A 134 -17.61 -7.73 3.78
CA HIS A 134 -18.59 -8.81 3.87
C HIS A 134 -18.06 -10.11 3.23
N TYR A 135 -17.33 -10.00 2.12
CA TYR A 135 -16.71 -11.16 1.48
C TYR A 135 -15.67 -11.82 2.39
N GLU A 136 -14.80 -11.04 3.04
CA GLU A 136 -13.81 -11.57 3.98
C GLU A 136 -14.46 -12.19 5.22
N LYS A 137 -15.51 -11.55 5.80
CA LYS A 137 -16.30 -12.17 6.88
C LYS A 137 -16.85 -13.55 6.49
N ARG A 138 -17.30 -13.70 5.24
CA ARG A 138 -17.83 -14.97 4.73
C ARG A 138 -16.74 -16.03 4.54
N ILE A 139 -15.58 -15.64 3.99
CA ILE A 139 -14.44 -16.57 3.81
C ILE A 139 -13.95 -17.08 5.17
N PHE A 140 -13.79 -16.17 6.12
CA PHE A 140 -13.24 -16.45 7.44
C PHE A 140 -14.28 -16.87 8.49
N ARG A 141 -15.54 -17.08 8.06
CA ARG A 141 -16.66 -17.54 8.91
C ARG A 141 -16.76 -16.74 10.22
N THR A 142 -16.67 -15.42 10.09
CA THR A 142 -16.67 -14.50 11.22
C THR A 142 -18.09 -14.24 11.72
N LYS A 143 -18.27 -14.29 13.04
CA LYS A 143 -19.51 -13.87 13.73
C LYS A 143 -19.28 -12.62 14.56
#